data_AF-A0A392QBI1-F1
#
_entry.id   AF-A0A392QBI1-F1
#
_cell.length_a   1.000
_cell.length_b   1.000
_cell.length_c   1.000
_cell.angle_alpha   90.00
_cell.angle_beta   90.00
_cell.angle_gamma   90.00
#
_symmetry.space_group_name_H-M   'P 1'
#
loop_
_entity.id
_entity.type
_entity.pdbx_description
1 polymer ?
#
loop_
_entity_poly.entity_id
_entity_poly.type
_entity_poly.pdbx_seq_one_letter_code
_entity_poly.pdbx_strand_id
1 'polypeptide(L)'
;MVRGAMENKSLNIFNSLVVLASPETASDADYALILGVIGHEYFHNWTGNRVTCRDWFQLSLKEGLTVFRDQVPPLDLSCYA
;
A
#
# COMPACT_ATOMS: atom_id res chain seq x y z
N MET A 1 -6.96 5.66 -5.34
CA MET A 1 -6.46 6.40 -4.15
C MET A 1 -6.58 5.45 -2.98
N VAL A 2 -5.45 4.93 -2.49
CA VAL A 2 -5.44 4.14 -1.25
C VAL A 2 -5.67 5.14 -0.11
N ARG A 3 -6.71 4.91 0.69
CA ARG A 3 -7.03 5.69 1.90
C ARG A 3 -7.36 4.70 3.00
N GLY A 4 -6.93 5.01 4.22
CA GLY A 4 -7.20 4.16 5.39
C GLY A 4 -5.95 3.71 6.13
N ALA A 5 -4.75 4.11 5.69
CA ALA A 5 -3.50 3.88 6.40
C ALA A 5 -2.54 5.06 6.19
N MET A 6 -1.43 5.08 6.94
CA MET A 6 -0.44 6.15 6.91
C MET A 6 0.98 5.59 7.11
N GLU A 7 1.91 6.01 6.25
CA GLU A 7 3.27 5.48 6.11
C GLU A 7 4.30 6.01 7.12
N ASN A 8 3.87 6.34 8.33
CA ASN A 8 4.75 6.87 9.37
C ASN A 8 5.96 5.93 9.53
N LYS A 9 7.17 6.46 9.32
CA LYS A 9 8.35 5.61 9.14
C LYS A 9 8.57 4.68 10.34
N SER A 10 8.58 3.37 10.06
CA SER A 10 8.73 2.30 11.04
C SER A 10 7.60 2.18 12.06
N LEU A 11 6.49 2.92 11.89
CA LEU A 11 5.32 2.90 12.75
C LEU A 11 4.05 3.20 11.93
N ASN A 12 3.80 2.41 10.89
CA ASN A 12 2.62 2.59 10.06
C ASN A 12 1.34 2.47 10.91
N ILE A 13 0.39 3.39 10.70
CA ILE A 13 -0.89 3.42 11.41
C ILE A 13 -1.99 3.09 10.41
N PHE A 14 -2.81 2.10 10.73
CA PHE A 14 -3.87 1.62 9.85
C PHE A 14 -5.25 1.74 10.51
N ASN A 15 -6.26 2.01 9.70
CA ASN A 15 -7.66 1.84 10.09
C ASN A 15 -7.94 0.33 10.24
N SER A 16 -8.70 -0.06 11.26
CA SER A 16 -9.03 -1.46 11.52
C SER A 16 -9.70 -2.16 10.34
N LEU A 17 -10.45 -1.42 9.51
CA LEU A 17 -11.10 -1.93 8.31
C LEU A 17 -10.12 -2.45 7.25
N VAL A 18 -8.87 -2.00 7.26
CA VAL A 18 -7.83 -2.39 6.28
C VAL A 18 -6.72 -3.21 6.92
N VAL A 19 -7.01 -3.86 8.06
CA VAL A 19 -6.08 -4.77 8.75
C VAL A 19 -6.76 -6.02 9.30
N LEU A 20 -7.92 -5.88 9.94
CA LEU A 20 -8.58 -6.99 10.62
C LEU A 20 -9.43 -7.76 9.60
N ALA A 21 -9.10 -9.03 9.36
CA ALA A 21 -9.90 -9.94 8.55
C ALA A 21 -9.92 -11.35 9.16
N SER A 22 -11.11 -11.96 9.17
CA SER A 22 -11.31 -13.39 9.40
C SER A 22 -12.26 -13.95 8.35
N PRO A 23 -12.24 -15.27 8.07
CA PRO A 23 -13.10 -15.87 7.05
C PRO A 23 -14.60 -15.67 7.30
N GLU A 24 -15.00 -15.44 8.55
CA GLU A 24 -16.38 -15.23 8.96
C GLU A 24 -16.85 -13.78 8.77
N THR A 25 -15.92 -12.82 8.68
CA THR A 25 -16.21 -11.39 8.72
C THR A 25 -15.68 -10.60 7.52
N ALA A 26 -14.85 -11.19 6.69
CA ALA A 26 -14.21 -10.53 5.55
C ALA A 26 -14.48 -11.30 4.25
N SER A 27 -14.87 -10.57 3.21
CA SER A 27 -15.00 -11.09 1.85
C SER A 27 -13.63 -11.19 1.16
N ASP A 28 -13.56 -11.92 0.05
CA ASP A 28 -12.34 -11.98 -0.79
C ASP A 28 -11.89 -10.59 -1.26
N ALA A 29 -12.85 -9.68 -1.50
CA ALA A 29 -12.55 -8.30 -1.85
C ALA A 29 -11.89 -7.53 -0.70
N ASP A 30 -12.30 -7.80 0.55
CA ASP A 30 -11.68 -7.21 1.74
C ASP A 30 -10.25 -7.72 1.92
N TYR A 31 -10.01 -9.02 1.71
CA TYR A 31 -8.67 -9.59 1.71
C TYR A 31 -7.76 -8.96 0.65
N ALA A 32 -8.26 -8.79 -0.58
CA ALA A 32 -7.51 -8.14 -1.65
C ALA A 32 -7.21 -6.66 -1.32
N LEU A 33 -8.16 -5.95 -0.71
CA LEU A 33 -7.98 -4.57 -0.28
C LEU A 33 -6.91 -4.46 0.81
N ILE A 34 -6.96 -5.31 1.84
CA ILE A 34 -5.98 -5.34 2.94
C ILE A 34 -4.58 -5.59 2.38
N LEU A 35 -4.43 -6.56 1.48
CA LEU A 35 -3.15 -6.86 0.84
C LEU A 35 -2.59 -5.63 0.10
N GLY A 36 -3.42 -4.97 -0.72
CA GLY A 36 -3.00 -3.79 -1.46
C GLY A 36 -2.62 -2.62 -0.56
N VAL A 37 -3.40 -2.35 0.51
CA VAL A 37 -3.10 -1.25 1.44
C VAL A 37 -1.80 -1.52 2.22
N ILE A 38 -1.60 -2.74 2.73
CA ILE A 38 -0.35 -3.10 3.43
C ILE A 38 0.86 -2.97 2.48
N GLY A 39 0.73 -3.44 1.23
CA GLY A 39 1.75 -3.30 0.20
C GLY A 39 2.10 -1.84 -0.09
N HIS A 40 1.08 -1.01 -0.32
CA HIS A 40 1.21 0.42 -0.57
C HIS A 40 1.98 1.15 0.55
N GLU A 41 1.59 0.97 1.81
CA GLU A 41 2.28 1.62 2.95
C GLU A 41 3.70 1.11 3.16
N TYR A 42 3.98 -0.17 2.84
CA TYR A 42 5.34 -0.70 2.89
C TYR A 42 6.22 -0.08 1.79
N PHE A 43 5.70 0.06 0.57
CA PHE A 43 6.44 0.64 -0.55
C PHE A 43 6.76 2.13 -0.34
N HIS A 44 5.91 2.86 0.37
CA HIS A 44 6.20 4.22 0.81
C HIS A 44 7.50 4.35 1.61
N ASN A 45 7.98 3.29 2.27
CA ASN A 45 9.28 3.32 2.94
C ASN A 45 10.45 3.69 1.99
N TRP A 46 10.34 3.35 0.71
CA TRP A 46 11.29 3.78 -0.32
C TRP A 46 10.77 4.99 -1.10
N THR A 47 9.54 4.93 -1.60
CA THR A 47 8.92 5.94 -2.50
C THR A 47 7.94 6.83 -1.71
N GLY A 48 8.48 7.68 -0.84
CA GLY A 48 7.72 8.57 0.03
C GLY A 48 8.52 8.97 1.28
N ASN A 49 9.21 8.01 1.89
CA ASN A 49 9.99 8.21 3.12
C ASN A 49 11.49 8.41 2.86
N ARG A 50 12.15 7.56 2.06
CA ARG A 50 13.58 7.72 1.73
C ARG A 50 13.81 8.80 0.68
N VAL A 51 12.97 8.82 -0.35
CA VAL A 51 12.86 9.94 -1.30
C VAL A 51 11.48 10.54 -1.09
N THR A 52 11.44 11.81 -0.71
CA THR A 52 10.20 12.50 -0.31
C THR A 52 9.91 13.72 -1.19
N CYS A 53 8.67 14.20 -1.14
CA CYS A 53 8.22 15.35 -1.90
C CYS A 53 8.87 16.64 -1.36
N ARG A 54 9.37 17.49 -2.26
CA ARG A 54 9.88 18.82 -1.87
C ARG A 54 8.76 19.72 -1.38
N ASP A 55 7.61 19.63 -2.03
CA ASP A 55 6.41 20.40 -1.76
C ASP A 55 5.16 19.59 -2.08
N TRP A 56 4.02 20.00 -1.56
CA TRP A 56 2.77 19.25 -1.66
C TRP A 56 2.17 19.19 -3.06
N PHE A 57 2.59 20.04 -4.00
CA PHE A 57 2.16 19.89 -5.40
C PHE A 57 2.76 18.64 -6.05
N GLN A 58 3.82 18.09 -5.45
CA GLN A 58 4.45 16.84 -5.88
C GLN A 58 3.81 15.60 -5.23
N LEU A 59 2.63 15.69 -4.61
CA LEU A 59 1.99 14.54 -3.95
C LEU A 59 1.90 13.32 -4.87
N SER A 60 1.60 13.53 -6.16
CA SER A 60 1.55 12.47 -7.17
C SER A 60 2.88 11.73 -7.37
N LEU A 61 4.02 12.34 -7.03
CA LEU A 61 5.32 11.68 -7.10
C LEU A 61 5.39 10.50 -6.12
N LYS A 62 4.92 10.67 -4.88
CA LYS A 62 4.91 9.57 -3.90
C LYS A 62 3.70 8.67 -4.10
N GLU A 63 2.52 9.24 -4.33
CA GLU A 63 1.26 8.48 -4.40
C GLU A 63 1.13 7.69 -5.69
N GLY A 64 1.41 8.31 -6.83
CA GLY A 64 1.28 7.68 -8.14
C GLY A 64 2.31 6.56 -8.34
N LEU A 65 3.55 6.77 -7.92
CA LEU A 65 4.60 5.75 -8.03
C LEU A 65 4.34 4.56 -7.09
N THR A 66 3.79 4.81 -5.91
CA THR A 66 3.49 3.74 -4.93
C THR A 66 2.27 2.93 -5.36
N VAL A 67 1.22 3.57 -5.90
CA VAL A 67 0.09 2.87 -6.55
C VAL A 67 0.55 2.01 -7.72
N PHE A 68 1.46 2.51 -8.56
CA PHE A 68 1.99 1.71 -9.66
C PHE A 68 2.73 0.47 -9.13
N ARG A 69 3.54 0.60 -8.08
CA ARG A 69 4.26 -0.53 -7.48
C ARG A 69 3.35 -1.59 -6.85
N ASP A 70 2.22 -1.18 -6.29
CA ASP A 70 1.20 -2.10 -5.77
C ASP A 70 0.54 -2.93 -6.88
N GLN A 71 0.37 -2.35 -8.06
CA GLN A 71 -0.28 -3.00 -9.21
C GLN A 71 0.66 -3.87 -10.05
N VAL A 72 1.98 -3.69 -9.92
CA VAL A 72 2.95 -4.49 -10.67
C VAL A 72 3.11 -5.86 -10.00
N PRO A 73 2.86 -6.97 -10.71
CA PRO A 73 3.11 -8.31 -10.19
C PRO A 73 4.59 -8.45 -9.78
N PRO A 74 4.90 -9.11 -8.65
CA PRO A 74 6.26 -9.53 -8.38
C PRO A 74 6.78 -10.31 -9.58
N LEU A 75 8.00 -10.00 -10.03
CA LEU A 75 8.68 -10.72 -11.11
C LEU A 75 8.72 -12.26 -10.87
N ASP A 76 8.54 -12.68 -9.61
CA ASP A 76 8.53 -14.08 -9.15
C ASP A 76 7.14 -14.74 -9.15
N LEU A 77 6.03 -14.01 -9.36
CA LEU A 77 4.70 -14.63 -9.47
C LEU A 77 4.34 -14.99 -10.93
N SER A 78 5.10 -14.51 -11.92
CA SER A 78 4.90 -14.87 -13.33
C SER A 78 5.54 -16.21 -13.74
N CYS A 79 6.38 -16.81 -12.91
CA CYS A 79 7.01 -18.10 -13.18
C CYS A 79 6.22 -19.31 -12.65
N TYR A 80 5.11 -19.06 -11.92
CA TYR A 80 4.19 -20.08 -11.41
C TYR A 80 2.83 -20.12 -12.14
N ALA A 81 2.70 -19.41 -13.26
CA ALA A 81 1.50 -19.40 -14.11
C ALA A 81 1.72 -20.19 -15.40
#